data_AF-A0A7V5EAE7-F1
#
_entry.id   AF-A0A7V5EAE7-F1
#
_cell.length_a   1.000
_cell.length_b   1.000
_cell.length_c   1.000
_cell.angle_alpha   90.00
_cell.angle_beta   90.00
_cell.angle_gamma   90.00
#
_symmetry.space_group_name_H-M   'P 1'
#
loop_
_entity.id
_entity.type
_entity.pdbx_description
1 polymer ?
#
loop_
_entity_poly.entity_id
_entity_poly.type
_entity_poly.pdbx_seq_one_letter_code
_entity_poly.pdbx_strand_id
1 'polypeptide(L)'
;MSQFWSVFRATMTEFWGGRTKYIVAVLVIGWFLLFFFTTGVEVEAGGSVKVFKMAGVRIDVARDSRILGERFEKGIDFLCAIALIVSLQFFAFILVGVSSARNITSTLSKGMVEFVLSQPIPRWRYFLYKYSATVTFFSAVAFSLVLSNWLVGLIRLGEVSYNFLYSLVYILLLYGVLIALIYLVFGLTANIRATTAIPIVIVVVAGILHSAYKIYSSDAFGFFEEKVGWGMRAAVVFYHILPKIGELPLEGVSAIFGKGIAFSYPLWSTLIFGAAALLVAISSLCRRDY
;
A
#
# COMPACT_ATOMS: atom_id res chain seq x y z
N MET A 1 22.35 20.49 15.45
CA MET A 1 21.54 19.68 14.50
C MET A 1 20.36 19.12 15.29
N SER A 2 19.12 19.20 14.80
CA SER A 2 17.95 18.77 15.62
C SER A 2 17.98 17.25 15.87
N GLN A 3 17.49 16.83 17.03
CA GLN A 3 17.40 15.41 17.44
C GLN A 3 16.63 14.54 16.42
N PHE A 4 15.66 15.13 15.72
CA PHE A 4 14.95 14.48 14.62
C PHE A 4 15.90 14.06 13.49
N TRP A 5 16.77 14.98 13.04
CA TRP A 5 17.66 14.72 11.90
C TRP A 5 18.70 13.63 12.17
N SER A 6 19.17 13.49 13.41
CA SER A 6 20.10 12.41 13.76
C SER A 6 19.44 11.04 13.68
N VAL A 7 18.26 10.88 14.27
CA VAL A 7 17.48 9.63 14.20
C VAL A 7 17.05 9.34 12.76
N PHE A 8 16.62 10.35 12.02
CA PHE A 8 16.27 10.23 10.61
C PHE A 8 17.45 9.74 9.77
N ARG A 9 18.62 10.38 9.90
CA ARG A 9 19.83 10.00 9.16
C ARG A 9 20.28 8.59 9.53
N ALA A 10 20.28 8.23 10.82
CA ALA A 10 20.61 6.88 11.27
C ALA A 10 19.67 5.84 10.63
N THR A 11 18.37 6.10 10.65
CA THR A 11 17.35 5.24 10.03
C THR A 11 17.59 5.10 8.52
N MET A 12 17.92 6.19 7.82
CA MET A 12 18.26 6.15 6.40
C MET A 12 19.54 5.35 6.14
N THR A 13 20.58 5.51 6.96
CA THR A 13 21.81 4.72 6.83
C THR A 13 21.57 3.24 7.09
N GLU A 14 20.60 2.87 7.95
CA GLU A 14 20.18 1.48 8.13
C GLU A 14 19.47 0.92 6.89
N PHE A 15 18.61 1.71 6.24
CA PHE A 15 17.95 1.31 4.99
C PHE A 15 18.93 1.14 3.83
N TRP A 16 19.87 2.07 3.69
CA TRP A 16 20.91 2.01 2.66
C TRP A 16 22.06 1.04 3.04
N GLY A 17 22.15 0.66 4.31
CA GLY A 17 23.16 -0.24 4.85
C GLY A 17 22.88 -1.71 4.59
N GLY A 18 23.94 -2.47 4.31
CA GLY A 18 23.88 -3.94 4.20
C GLY A 18 23.06 -4.45 3.01
N ARG A 19 22.27 -5.51 3.24
CA ARG A 19 21.53 -6.23 2.19
C ARG A 19 20.22 -5.57 1.74
N THR A 20 19.69 -4.62 2.52
CA THR A 20 18.38 -4.01 2.29
C THR A 20 18.31 -3.27 0.96
N LYS A 21 19.35 -2.51 0.59
CA LYS A 21 19.43 -1.82 -0.71
C LYS A 21 19.31 -2.77 -1.91
N TYR A 22 19.88 -3.97 -1.82
CA TYR A 22 19.80 -4.96 -2.89
C TYR A 22 18.40 -5.57 -2.97
N ILE A 23 17.76 -5.83 -1.83
CA ILE A 23 16.38 -6.30 -1.80
C ILE A 23 15.46 -5.25 -2.42
N VAL A 24 15.57 -3.98 -2.01
CA VAL A 24 14.80 -2.87 -2.58
C VAL A 24 15.05 -2.76 -4.08
N ALA A 25 16.32 -2.81 -4.52
CA ALA A 25 16.67 -2.73 -5.94
C ALA A 25 16.09 -3.92 -6.75
N VAL A 26 16.27 -5.16 -6.29
CA VAL A 26 15.72 -6.36 -6.95
C VAL A 26 14.21 -6.29 -7.02
N LEU A 27 13.57 -5.88 -5.94
CA LEU A 27 12.13 -5.67 -5.90
C LEU A 27 11.74 -4.62 -6.95
N VAL A 28 12.36 -3.43 -6.94
CA VAL A 28 11.97 -2.32 -7.83
C VAL A 28 12.19 -2.70 -9.30
N ILE A 29 13.33 -3.30 -9.62
CA ILE A 29 13.66 -3.80 -10.96
C ILE A 29 12.67 -4.90 -11.36
N GLY A 30 12.43 -5.87 -10.48
CA GLY A 30 11.49 -6.97 -10.74
C GLY A 30 10.07 -6.47 -10.98
N TRP A 31 9.65 -5.42 -10.26
CA TRP A 31 8.38 -4.74 -10.47
C TRP A 31 8.32 -4.06 -11.84
N PHE A 32 9.37 -3.31 -12.23
CA PHE A 32 9.44 -2.70 -13.56
C PHE A 32 9.40 -3.74 -14.68
N LEU A 33 10.13 -4.85 -14.52
CA LEU A 33 10.11 -5.94 -15.49
C LEU A 33 8.72 -6.57 -15.58
N LEU A 34 8.11 -6.90 -14.44
CA LEU A 34 6.75 -7.44 -14.40
C LEU A 34 5.78 -6.49 -15.11
N PHE A 35 5.80 -5.21 -14.76
CA PHE A 35 4.97 -4.20 -15.40
C PHE A 35 5.20 -4.16 -16.91
N PHE A 36 6.45 -3.99 -17.35
CA PHE A 36 6.82 -3.95 -18.76
C PHE A 36 6.38 -5.18 -19.56
N PHE A 37 6.52 -6.38 -19.00
CA PHE A 37 6.14 -7.63 -19.68
C PHE A 37 4.64 -7.92 -19.62
N THR A 38 3.95 -7.44 -18.59
CA THR A 38 2.50 -7.64 -18.43
C THR A 38 1.68 -6.63 -19.24
N THR A 39 2.22 -5.44 -19.48
CA THR A 39 1.61 -4.40 -20.31
C THR A 39 2.23 -4.40 -21.70
N GLY A 40 1.77 -5.30 -22.58
CA GLY A 40 2.17 -5.31 -23.98
C GLY A 40 1.15 -4.57 -24.84
N VAL A 41 1.54 -3.47 -25.47
CA VAL A 41 0.70 -2.77 -26.46
C VAL A 41 1.34 -2.92 -27.83
N GLU A 42 0.64 -3.59 -28.75
CA GLU A 42 1.04 -3.64 -30.16
C GLU A 42 0.32 -2.50 -30.89
N VAL A 43 1.07 -1.42 -31.16
CA VAL A 43 0.61 -0.29 -31.97
C VAL A 43 0.99 -0.56 -33.43
N GLU A 44 0.02 -0.51 -34.34
CA GLU A 44 0.27 -0.75 -35.77
C GLU A 44 0.84 0.52 -36.44
N ALA A 45 1.56 0.34 -37.55
CA ALA A 45 2.10 1.41 -38.37
C ALA A 45 0.96 2.25 -38.96
N GLY A 46 0.59 3.32 -38.25
CA GLY A 46 -0.60 4.13 -38.54
C GLY A 46 -1.23 4.79 -37.31
N GLY A 47 -0.78 4.43 -36.10
CA GLY A 47 -1.18 5.09 -34.85
C GLY A 47 -2.47 4.57 -34.21
N SER A 48 -3.20 3.66 -34.86
CA SER A 48 -4.36 2.99 -34.27
C SER A 48 -3.95 1.74 -33.47
N VAL A 49 -4.31 1.69 -32.19
CA VAL A 49 -4.11 0.51 -31.33
C VAL A 49 -5.08 -0.59 -31.76
N LYS A 50 -4.60 -1.66 -32.41
CA LYS A 50 -5.44 -2.80 -32.81
C LYS A 50 -5.55 -3.89 -31.75
N VAL A 51 -4.47 -4.15 -31.00
CA VAL A 51 -4.43 -5.28 -30.08
C VAL A 51 -3.81 -4.85 -28.75
N PHE A 52 -4.61 -4.93 -27.69
CA PHE A 52 -4.11 -4.85 -26.33
C PHE A 52 -3.76 -6.25 -25.85
N LYS A 53 -2.50 -6.48 -25.42
CA LYS A 53 -2.06 -7.73 -24.81
C LYS A 53 -1.85 -7.53 -23.32
N MET A 54 -2.76 -8.06 -22.51
CA MET A 54 -2.56 -8.16 -21.06
C MET A 54 -2.38 -9.62 -20.69
N ALA A 55 -1.22 -9.96 -20.10
CA ALA A 55 -0.93 -11.32 -19.63
C ALA A 55 -1.17 -12.44 -20.69
N GLY A 56 -0.86 -12.17 -21.96
CA GLY A 56 -1.02 -13.13 -23.07
C GLY A 56 -2.43 -13.18 -23.68
N VAL A 57 -3.42 -12.51 -23.09
CA VAL A 57 -4.75 -12.37 -23.68
C VAL A 57 -4.70 -11.24 -24.71
N ARG A 58 -4.91 -11.59 -25.99
CA ARG A 58 -5.07 -10.62 -27.08
C ARG A 58 -6.52 -10.17 -27.12
N ILE A 59 -6.74 -8.86 -27.06
CA ILE A 59 -8.06 -8.26 -27.27
C ILE A 59 -8.01 -7.42 -28.54
N ASP A 60 -8.72 -7.87 -29.58
CA ASP A 60 -8.81 -7.21 -30.89
C ASP A 60 -9.83 -6.05 -30.82
N VAL A 61 -9.32 -4.81 -30.91
CA VAL A 61 -10.09 -3.56 -30.72
C VAL A 61 -10.86 -3.16 -31.99
N ALA A 62 -10.45 -3.69 -33.15
CA ALA A 62 -10.91 -3.22 -34.46
C ALA A 62 -12.36 -3.62 -34.85
N ARG A 63 -13.03 -4.52 -34.11
CA ARG A 63 -14.28 -5.17 -34.58
C ARG A 63 -15.60 -4.58 -34.06
N ASP A 64 -15.59 -3.69 -33.05
CA ASP A 64 -16.82 -3.28 -32.33
C ASP A 64 -16.90 -1.75 -32.04
N SER A 65 -16.48 -0.93 -33.00
CA SER A 65 -15.82 0.36 -32.79
C SER A 65 -16.67 1.61 -32.51
N ARG A 66 -17.98 1.55 -32.25
CA ARG A 66 -18.76 2.80 -31.96
C ARG A 66 -19.45 2.87 -30.60
N ILE A 67 -19.94 1.76 -30.05
CA ILE A 67 -20.61 1.75 -28.74
C ILE A 67 -19.74 1.05 -27.69
N LEU A 68 -18.91 0.09 -28.10
CA LEU A 68 -17.88 -0.46 -27.22
C LEU A 68 -16.69 0.48 -27.09
N GLY A 69 -16.27 1.21 -28.14
CA GLY A 69 -15.07 2.07 -28.13
C GLY A 69 -14.83 2.88 -26.84
N GLU A 70 -15.77 3.76 -26.47
CA GLU A 70 -15.66 4.57 -25.24
C GLU A 70 -15.73 3.74 -23.94
N ARG A 71 -16.48 2.63 -23.93
CA ARG A 71 -16.58 1.75 -22.75
C ARG A 71 -15.36 0.84 -22.61
N PHE A 72 -14.70 0.52 -23.72
CA PHE A 72 -13.58 -0.39 -23.83
C PHE A 72 -12.26 0.33 -23.56
N GLU A 73 -12.11 1.55 -24.05
CA GLU A 73 -10.98 2.44 -23.73
C GLU A 73 -10.96 2.71 -22.22
N LYS A 74 -12.11 3.06 -21.65
CA LYS A 74 -12.28 3.16 -20.18
C LYS A 74 -12.08 1.83 -19.45
N GLY A 75 -12.38 0.69 -20.09
CA GLY A 75 -12.23 -0.65 -19.52
C GLY A 75 -10.78 -1.14 -19.47
N ILE A 76 -10.00 -0.86 -20.51
CA ILE A 76 -8.56 -1.15 -20.56
C ILE A 76 -7.82 -0.25 -19.58
N ASP A 77 -8.15 1.05 -19.54
CA ASP A 77 -7.62 1.98 -18.54
C ASP A 77 -7.96 1.53 -17.11
N PHE A 78 -9.15 0.94 -16.91
CA PHE A 78 -9.61 0.44 -15.61
C PHE A 78 -8.85 -0.81 -15.19
N LEU A 79 -8.64 -1.75 -16.11
CA LEU A 79 -7.85 -2.96 -15.86
C LEU A 79 -6.37 -2.64 -15.63
N CYS A 80 -5.80 -1.70 -16.39
CA CYS A 80 -4.44 -1.21 -16.18
C CYS A 80 -4.32 -0.47 -14.85
N ALA A 81 -5.24 0.42 -14.51
CA ALA A 81 -5.25 1.12 -13.24
C ALA A 81 -5.37 0.16 -12.05
N ILE A 82 -6.25 -0.85 -12.14
CA ILE A 82 -6.40 -1.87 -11.10
C ILE A 82 -5.16 -2.74 -11.00
N ALA A 83 -4.67 -3.30 -12.10
CA ALA A 83 -3.49 -4.16 -12.08
C ALA A 83 -2.27 -3.40 -11.54
N LEU A 84 -2.15 -2.12 -11.88
CA LEU A 84 -1.07 -1.26 -11.42
C LEU A 84 -1.23 -0.90 -9.93
N ILE A 85 -2.43 -0.53 -9.47
CA ILE A 85 -2.66 -0.21 -8.05
C ILE A 85 -2.52 -1.46 -7.18
N VAL A 86 -3.08 -2.59 -7.60
CA VAL A 86 -3.00 -3.87 -6.86
C VAL A 86 -1.57 -4.39 -6.84
N SER A 87 -0.83 -4.31 -7.96
CA SER A 87 0.58 -4.70 -7.96
C SER A 87 1.44 -3.75 -7.14
N LEU A 88 1.19 -2.44 -7.17
CA LEU A 88 1.87 -1.47 -6.31
C LEU A 88 1.57 -1.71 -4.83
N GLN A 89 0.34 -2.10 -4.47
CA GLN A 89 -0.01 -2.47 -3.10
C GLN A 89 0.65 -3.77 -2.65
N PHE A 90 0.64 -4.79 -3.48
CA PHE A 90 1.30 -6.05 -3.18
C PHE A 90 2.81 -5.84 -3.00
N PHE A 91 3.38 -5.02 -3.85
CA PHE A 91 4.77 -4.64 -3.82
C PHE A 91 5.12 -3.77 -2.59
N ALA A 92 4.25 -2.81 -2.27
CA ALA A 92 4.29 -2.03 -1.04
C ALA A 92 4.35 -2.90 0.19
N PHE A 93 3.49 -3.92 0.20
CA PHE A 93 3.37 -4.85 1.28
C PHE A 93 4.66 -5.66 1.51
N ILE A 94 5.24 -6.19 0.42
CA ILE A 94 6.51 -6.93 0.47
C ILE A 94 7.66 -6.02 0.93
N LEU A 95 7.75 -4.81 0.36
CA LEU A 95 8.76 -3.84 0.75
C LEU A 95 8.68 -3.53 2.23
N VAL A 96 7.49 -3.18 2.73
CA VAL A 96 7.27 -2.82 4.12
C VAL A 96 7.54 -4.00 5.06
N GLY A 97 7.06 -5.20 4.73
CA GLY A 97 7.29 -6.40 5.54
C GLY A 97 8.78 -6.77 5.66
N VAL A 98 9.50 -6.80 4.55
CA VAL A 98 10.91 -7.26 4.52
C VAL A 98 11.87 -6.22 5.09
N SER A 99 11.63 -4.94 4.83
CA SER A 99 12.54 -3.87 5.24
C SER A 99 12.29 -3.34 6.66
N SER A 100 11.02 -3.26 7.09
CA SER A 100 10.67 -2.66 8.38
C SER A 100 11.02 -3.58 9.53
N ALA A 101 10.94 -4.90 9.34
CA ALA A 101 11.28 -5.86 10.38
C ALA A 101 12.70 -5.66 10.91
N ARG A 102 13.68 -5.54 10.00
CA ARG A 102 15.07 -5.33 10.38
C ARG A 102 15.30 -3.96 11.01
N ASN A 103 14.70 -2.91 10.44
CA ASN A 103 14.82 -1.54 10.93
C ASN A 103 14.22 -1.38 12.34
N ILE A 104 13.11 -2.03 12.65
CA ILE A 104 12.49 -1.93 13.97
C ILE A 104 13.27 -2.76 15.02
N THR A 105 14.00 -3.78 14.58
CA THR A 105 14.73 -4.68 15.49
C THR A 105 16.17 -4.27 15.73
N SER A 106 16.81 -3.54 14.80
CA SER A 106 18.13 -2.94 15.01
C SER A 106 18.13 -2.02 16.23
N THR A 107 16.98 -1.42 16.52
CA THR A 107 16.73 -0.59 17.71
C THR A 107 16.83 -1.33 19.05
N LEU A 108 16.72 -2.66 19.06
CA LEU A 108 16.87 -3.49 20.25
C LEU A 108 18.31 -4.00 20.44
N SER A 109 19.23 -3.77 19.50
CA SER A 109 20.62 -4.18 19.72
C SER A 109 21.21 -3.29 20.81
N LYS A 110 21.42 -3.86 22.00
CA LYS A 110 21.99 -3.20 23.18
C LYS A 110 23.18 -2.32 22.80
N GLY A 111 23.14 -1.05 23.22
CA GLY A 111 24.21 -0.08 23.05
C GLY A 111 23.98 0.98 21.96
N MET A 112 23.18 0.73 20.91
CA MET A 112 22.96 1.75 19.85
C MET A 112 22.14 2.97 20.33
N VAL A 113 21.13 2.75 21.16
CA VAL A 113 20.32 3.85 21.74
C VAL A 113 21.17 4.71 22.68
N GLU A 114 22.10 4.10 23.41
CA GLU A 114 23.02 4.80 24.32
C GLU A 114 24.17 5.50 23.57
N PHE A 115 24.65 4.93 22.46
CA PHE A 115 25.76 5.51 21.68
C PHE A 115 25.35 6.65 20.75
N VAL A 116 24.12 6.60 20.20
CA VAL A 116 23.61 7.63 19.27
C VAL A 116 23.12 8.88 20.01
N LEU A 117 22.83 8.75 21.31
CA LEU A 117 22.21 9.79 22.11
C LEU A 117 23.14 10.29 23.21
N SER A 118 24.00 11.25 22.87
CA SER A 118 24.67 12.09 23.89
C SER A 118 23.69 12.94 24.71
N GLN A 119 22.40 12.96 24.33
CA GLN A 119 21.32 13.65 25.04
C GLN A 119 20.13 12.71 25.26
N PRO A 120 19.52 12.70 26.46
CA PRO A 120 18.37 11.85 26.72
C PRO A 120 17.17 12.28 25.86
N ILE A 121 16.78 11.44 24.90
CA ILE A 121 15.52 11.59 24.14
C ILE A 121 14.45 10.72 24.81
N PRO A 122 13.25 11.25 25.10
CA PRO A 122 12.18 10.42 25.63
C PRO A 122 11.76 9.35 24.60
N ARG A 123 11.53 8.11 25.07
CA ARG A 123 11.28 6.92 24.24
C ARG A 123 10.20 7.15 23.17
N TRP A 124 9.09 7.81 23.51
CA TRP A 124 8.00 8.08 22.57
C TRP A 124 8.42 8.96 21.37
N ARG A 125 9.29 9.97 21.59
CA ARG A 125 9.79 10.83 20.50
C ARG A 125 10.68 10.04 19.56
N TYR A 126 11.53 9.19 20.14
CA TYR A 126 12.41 8.33 19.37
C TYR A 126 11.62 7.42 18.42
N PHE A 127 10.57 6.76 18.91
CA PHE A 127 9.71 5.92 18.05
C PHE A 127 8.95 6.73 16.99
N LEU A 128 8.48 7.93 17.31
CA LEU A 128 7.86 8.81 16.30
C LEU A 128 8.86 9.27 15.22
N TYR A 129 10.09 9.55 15.59
CA TYR A 129 11.15 9.92 14.64
C TYR A 129 11.51 8.74 13.73
N LYS A 130 11.62 7.52 14.28
CA LYS A 130 11.81 6.29 13.50
C LYS A 130 10.62 5.99 12.58
N TYR A 131 9.40 6.13 13.08
CA TYR A 131 8.17 5.96 12.29
C TYR A 131 8.13 6.95 11.11
N SER A 132 8.28 8.24 11.38
CA SER A 132 8.27 9.28 10.35
C SER A 132 9.40 9.14 9.34
N ALA A 133 10.61 8.77 9.75
CA ALA A 133 11.71 8.47 8.84
C ALA A 133 11.40 7.28 7.92
N THR A 134 10.78 6.23 8.47
CA THR A 134 10.33 5.05 7.73
C THR A 134 9.25 5.42 6.73
N VAL A 135 8.21 6.13 7.14
CA VAL A 135 7.13 6.61 6.27
C VAL A 135 7.71 7.49 5.16
N THR A 136 8.62 8.42 5.47
CA THR A 136 9.24 9.30 4.47
C THR A 136 10.05 8.51 3.44
N PHE A 137 10.84 7.53 3.89
CA PHE A 137 11.61 6.66 2.98
C PHE A 137 10.69 5.92 2.00
N PHE A 138 9.67 5.22 2.51
CA PHE A 138 8.73 4.50 1.66
C PHE A 138 7.88 5.43 0.80
N SER A 139 7.59 6.64 1.27
CA SER A 139 6.89 7.65 0.48
C SER A 139 7.71 8.08 -0.73
N ALA A 140 9.02 8.26 -0.57
CA ALA A 140 9.92 8.58 -1.67
C ALA A 140 10.01 7.42 -2.69
N VAL A 141 10.08 6.18 -2.21
CA VAL A 141 10.08 4.99 -3.09
C VAL A 141 8.75 4.88 -3.84
N ALA A 142 7.62 4.99 -3.14
CA ALA A 142 6.28 4.95 -3.74
C ALA A 142 6.10 6.07 -4.77
N PHE A 143 6.53 7.29 -4.44
CA PHE A 143 6.53 8.42 -5.36
C PHE A 143 7.33 8.11 -6.62
N SER A 144 8.55 7.58 -6.50
CA SER A 144 9.37 7.23 -7.66
C SER A 144 8.69 6.17 -8.54
N LEU A 145 8.06 5.15 -7.95
CA LEU A 145 7.38 4.10 -8.69
C LEU A 145 6.15 4.64 -9.44
N VAL A 146 5.29 5.39 -8.76
CA VAL A 146 4.11 6.01 -9.37
C VAL A 146 4.54 6.95 -10.49
N LEU A 147 5.54 7.80 -10.26
CA LEU A 147 6.03 8.73 -11.26
C LEU A 147 6.64 8.00 -12.47
N SER A 148 7.45 6.97 -12.25
CA SER A 148 8.01 6.18 -13.35
C SER A 148 6.92 5.47 -14.16
N ASN A 149 5.86 4.98 -13.52
CA ASN A 149 4.74 4.34 -14.22
C ASN A 149 3.94 5.31 -15.07
N TRP A 150 3.69 6.48 -14.51
CA TRP A 150 3.06 7.56 -15.23
C TRP A 150 3.89 7.96 -16.46
N LEU A 151 5.21 8.09 -16.31
CA LEU A 151 6.13 8.39 -17.43
C LEU A 151 6.17 7.27 -18.47
N VAL A 152 6.25 6.00 -18.05
CA VAL A 152 6.25 4.87 -18.98
C VAL A 152 4.92 4.81 -19.74
N GLY A 153 3.80 5.00 -19.05
CA GLY A 153 2.50 5.10 -19.66
C GLY A 153 2.44 6.25 -20.66
N LEU A 154 2.93 7.44 -20.31
CA LEU A 154 2.96 8.60 -21.20
C LEU A 154 3.77 8.32 -22.47
N ILE A 155 4.94 7.68 -22.35
CA ILE A 155 5.80 7.34 -23.49
C ILE A 155 5.15 6.25 -24.38
N ARG A 156 4.46 5.28 -23.77
CA ARG A 156 3.92 4.10 -24.48
C ARG A 156 2.55 4.32 -25.09
N LEU A 157 1.67 5.01 -24.37
CA LEU A 157 0.27 5.23 -24.74
C LEU A 157 0.06 6.59 -25.41
N GLY A 158 1.03 7.51 -25.32
CA GLY A 158 0.93 8.87 -25.82
C GLY A 158 0.10 9.79 -24.93
N GLU A 159 -0.94 9.24 -24.28
CA GLU A 159 -1.82 9.98 -23.39
C GLU A 159 -2.03 9.21 -22.08
N VAL A 160 -1.69 9.84 -20.96
CA VAL A 160 -2.02 9.35 -19.62
C VAL A 160 -2.56 10.50 -18.79
N SER A 161 -3.74 10.30 -18.20
CA SER A 161 -4.38 11.30 -17.35
C SER A 161 -3.50 11.70 -16.15
N TYR A 162 -3.41 13.00 -15.88
CA TYR A 162 -2.77 13.54 -14.67
C TYR A 162 -3.43 13.03 -13.37
N ASN A 163 -4.71 12.65 -13.43
CA ASN A 163 -5.43 12.07 -12.30
C ASN A 163 -4.79 10.79 -11.78
N PHE A 164 -3.97 10.12 -12.59
CA PHE A 164 -3.14 9.00 -12.16
C PHE A 164 -2.30 9.33 -10.92
N LEU A 165 -1.81 10.56 -10.81
CA LEU A 165 -1.01 11.00 -9.66
C LEU A 165 -1.80 11.05 -8.35
N TYR A 166 -3.15 11.12 -8.38
CA TYR A 166 -3.96 11.02 -7.17
C TYR A 166 -3.87 9.66 -6.49
N SER A 167 -3.53 8.59 -7.23
CA SER A 167 -3.26 7.27 -6.66
C SER A 167 -2.14 7.30 -5.61
N LEU A 168 -1.20 8.26 -5.75
CA LEU A 168 -0.11 8.47 -4.79
C LEU A 168 -0.66 8.69 -3.37
N VAL A 169 -1.68 9.53 -3.21
CA VAL A 169 -2.23 9.87 -1.88
C VAL A 169 -2.75 8.61 -1.18
N TYR A 170 -3.53 7.79 -1.89
CA TYR A 170 -4.07 6.53 -1.37
C TYR A 170 -2.96 5.54 -1.02
N ILE A 171 -1.95 5.44 -1.88
CA ILE A 171 -0.78 4.57 -1.68
C ILE A 171 -0.03 5.02 -0.42
N LEU A 172 0.31 6.31 -0.29
CA LEU A 172 1.03 6.87 0.86
C LEU A 172 0.28 6.66 2.18
N LEU A 173 -1.04 6.86 2.16
CA LEU A 173 -1.91 6.62 3.31
C LEU A 173 -1.84 5.15 3.73
N LEU A 174 -2.01 4.24 2.78
CA LEU A 174 -1.95 2.80 3.01
C LEU A 174 -0.60 2.38 3.61
N TYR A 175 0.51 2.89 3.07
CA TYR A 175 1.85 2.68 3.62
C TYR A 175 1.97 3.16 5.06
N GLY A 176 1.52 4.38 5.35
CA GLY A 176 1.56 4.95 6.70
C GLY A 176 0.83 4.07 7.72
N VAL A 177 -0.35 3.55 7.34
CA VAL A 177 -1.16 2.67 8.19
C VAL A 177 -0.53 1.29 8.34
N LEU A 178 0.03 0.71 7.27
CA LEU A 178 0.73 -0.58 7.35
C LEU A 178 1.96 -0.51 8.26
N ILE A 179 2.74 0.58 8.17
CA ILE A 179 3.88 0.80 9.07
C ILE A 179 3.39 0.96 10.52
N ALA A 180 2.30 1.69 10.76
CA ALA A 180 1.71 1.83 12.10
C ALA A 180 1.28 0.47 12.67
N LEU A 181 0.70 -0.39 11.82
CA LEU A 181 0.32 -1.75 12.19
C LEU A 181 1.54 -2.62 12.55
N ILE A 182 2.64 -2.50 11.81
CA ILE A 182 3.90 -3.18 12.15
C ILE A 182 4.41 -2.73 13.51
N TYR A 183 4.42 -1.41 13.77
CA TYR A 183 4.83 -0.87 15.07
C TYR A 183 3.92 -1.36 16.19
N LEU A 184 2.61 -1.46 15.95
CA LEU A 184 1.65 -2.03 16.91
C LEU A 184 1.99 -3.47 17.24
N VAL A 185 2.13 -4.33 16.23
CA VAL A 185 2.45 -5.75 16.44
C VAL A 185 3.80 -5.91 17.14
N PHE A 186 4.80 -5.13 16.73
CA PHE A 186 6.10 -5.13 17.39
C PHE A 186 5.99 -4.69 18.86
N GLY A 187 5.27 -3.61 19.11
CA GLY A 187 5.01 -3.07 20.45
C GLY A 187 4.28 -4.05 21.36
N LEU A 188 3.42 -4.92 20.82
CA LEU A 188 2.69 -5.94 21.56
C LEU A 188 3.46 -7.25 21.72
N THR A 189 4.26 -7.66 20.74
CA THR A 189 4.88 -9.00 20.74
C THR A 189 6.37 -9.02 21.04
N ALA A 190 7.08 -7.92 20.77
CA ALA A 190 8.56 -7.86 20.75
C ALA A 190 9.22 -8.95 19.88
N ASN A 191 8.47 -9.59 18.97
CA ASN A 191 8.94 -10.70 18.16
C ASN A 191 9.00 -10.29 16.68
N ILE A 192 10.18 -10.43 16.09
CA ILE A 192 10.46 -10.09 14.69
C ILE A 192 9.56 -10.86 13.74
N ARG A 193 9.38 -12.17 13.98
CA ARG A 193 8.59 -13.04 13.11
C ARG A 193 7.10 -12.70 13.17
N ALA A 194 6.60 -12.37 14.37
CA ALA A 194 5.23 -11.94 14.55
C ALA A 194 4.97 -10.59 13.87
N THR A 195 5.93 -9.67 14.00
CA THR A 195 5.92 -8.32 13.41
C THR A 195 5.83 -8.35 11.89
N THR A 196 6.40 -9.37 11.23
CA THR A 196 6.21 -9.56 9.78
C THR A 196 4.94 -10.30 9.44
N ALA A 197 4.66 -11.43 10.09
CA ALA A 197 3.57 -12.33 9.70
C ALA A 197 2.17 -11.79 10.00
N ILE A 198 1.95 -11.18 11.17
CA ILE A 198 0.62 -10.76 11.61
C ILE A 198 0.03 -9.65 10.72
N PRO A 199 0.79 -8.60 10.33
CA PRO A 199 0.28 -7.62 9.36
C PRO A 199 -0.15 -8.24 8.04
N ILE A 200 0.52 -9.31 7.57
CA ILE A 200 0.10 -10.04 6.35
C ILE A 200 -1.27 -10.66 6.56
N VAL A 201 -1.43 -11.38 7.67
CA VAL A 201 -2.69 -12.01 8.02
C VAL A 201 -3.80 -10.97 8.13
N ILE A 202 -3.54 -9.82 8.76
CA ILE A 202 -4.54 -8.74 8.90
C ILE A 202 -4.95 -8.19 7.55
N VAL A 203 -4.03 -7.97 6.62
CA VAL A 203 -4.36 -7.52 5.25
C VAL A 203 -5.21 -8.54 4.52
N VAL A 204 -4.82 -9.81 4.56
CA VAL A 204 -5.57 -10.89 3.90
C VAL A 204 -6.97 -11.01 4.50
N VAL A 205 -7.09 -11.01 5.82
CA VAL A 205 -8.38 -11.04 6.53
C VAL A 205 -9.23 -9.82 6.20
N ALA A 206 -8.65 -8.62 6.15
CA ALA A 206 -9.37 -7.41 5.75
C ALA A 206 -9.92 -7.51 4.31
N GLY A 207 -9.16 -8.10 3.38
CA GLY A 207 -9.62 -8.36 2.01
C GLY A 207 -10.77 -9.39 1.94
N ILE A 208 -10.69 -10.46 2.73
CA ILE A 208 -11.76 -11.46 2.84
C ILE A 208 -13.02 -10.83 3.44
N LEU A 209 -12.89 -10.05 4.50
CA LEU A 209 -14.00 -9.36 5.15
C LEU A 209 -14.68 -8.35 4.23
N HIS A 210 -13.90 -7.61 3.41
CA HIS A 210 -14.48 -6.73 2.40
C HIS A 210 -15.31 -7.50 1.37
N SER A 211 -14.78 -8.61 0.87
CA SER A 211 -15.51 -9.49 -0.06
C SER A 211 -16.81 -10.02 0.57
N ALA A 212 -16.75 -10.46 1.84
CA ALA A 212 -17.91 -10.94 2.59
C ALA A 212 -18.95 -9.83 2.81
N TYR A 213 -18.51 -8.62 3.18
CA TYR A 213 -19.38 -7.46 3.37
C TYR A 213 -20.08 -7.05 2.06
N LYS A 214 -19.36 -7.08 0.93
CA LYS A 214 -19.94 -6.78 -0.39
C LYS A 214 -21.02 -7.77 -0.79
N ILE A 215 -20.80 -9.07 -0.51
CA ILE A 215 -21.79 -10.11 -0.76
C ILE A 215 -23.03 -9.88 0.13
N TYR A 216 -22.81 -9.57 1.41
CA TYR A 216 -23.88 -9.29 2.37
C TYR A 216 -24.73 -8.07 2.04
N SER A 217 -24.09 -6.99 1.61
CA SER A 217 -24.74 -5.72 1.27
C SER A 217 -25.38 -5.71 -0.11
N SER A 218 -25.15 -6.73 -0.94
CA SER A 218 -25.83 -6.85 -2.22
C SER A 218 -27.29 -7.28 -2.01
N ASP A 219 -28.22 -6.65 -2.75
CA ASP A 219 -29.67 -6.92 -2.66
C ASP A 219 -30.03 -8.42 -2.83
N ALA A 220 -29.13 -9.21 -3.43
CA ALA A 220 -29.24 -10.66 -3.54
C ALA A 220 -29.30 -11.39 -2.18
N PHE A 221 -28.82 -10.77 -1.09
CA PHE A 221 -28.77 -11.38 0.23
C PHE A 221 -29.97 -11.08 1.13
N GLY A 222 -30.90 -10.22 0.70
CA GLY A 222 -32.14 -9.92 1.44
C GLY A 222 -33.01 -11.15 1.71
N PHE A 223 -32.78 -12.26 1.00
CA PHE A 223 -33.49 -13.52 1.19
C PHE A 223 -32.96 -14.38 2.35
N PHE A 224 -31.74 -14.12 2.85
CA PHE A 224 -31.09 -14.95 3.87
C PHE A 224 -30.96 -14.28 5.24
N GLU A 225 -31.55 -13.10 5.43
CA GLU A 225 -31.38 -12.25 6.60
C GLU A 225 -31.72 -12.96 7.93
N GLU A 226 -32.72 -13.83 7.91
CA GLU A 226 -33.17 -14.58 9.09
C GLU A 226 -32.19 -15.71 9.51
N LYS A 227 -31.31 -16.17 8.60
CA LYS A 227 -30.32 -17.23 8.86
C LYS A 227 -28.88 -16.73 9.00
N VAL A 228 -28.69 -15.42 9.11
CA VAL A 228 -27.34 -14.83 9.27
C VAL A 228 -26.80 -15.19 10.65
N GLY A 229 -25.98 -16.24 10.72
CA GLY A 229 -25.33 -16.69 11.94
C GLY A 229 -24.44 -15.62 12.56
N TRP A 230 -24.20 -15.76 13.87
CA TRP A 230 -23.38 -14.83 14.67
C TRP A 230 -22.01 -14.50 14.03
N GLY A 231 -21.41 -15.44 13.29
CA GLY A 231 -20.13 -15.25 12.62
C GLY A 231 -20.15 -14.13 11.57
N MET A 232 -21.25 -13.97 10.85
CA MET A 232 -21.37 -12.91 9.84
C MET A 232 -21.59 -11.55 10.50
N ARG A 233 -22.32 -11.49 11.61
CA ARG A 233 -22.45 -10.27 12.42
C ARG A 233 -21.10 -9.82 12.97
N ALA A 234 -20.31 -10.77 13.49
CA ALA A 234 -18.95 -10.50 13.92
C ALA A 234 -18.07 -10.01 12.76
N ALA A 235 -18.18 -10.62 11.58
CA ALA A 235 -17.46 -10.19 10.38
C ALA A 235 -17.78 -8.73 9.99
N VAL A 236 -19.05 -8.33 10.05
CA VAL A 236 -19.47 -6.94 9.78
C VAL A 236 -18.88 -5.98 10.82
N VAL A 237 -18.88 -6.33 12.11
CA VAL A 237 -18.25 -5.51 13.15
C VAL A 237 -16.74 -5.38 12.93
N PHE A 238 -16.04 -6.50 12.70
CA PHE A 238 -14.60 -6.48 12.42
C PHE A 238 -14.27 -5.72 11.15
N TYR A 239 -15.14 -5.79 10.13
CA TYR A 239 -15.00 -5.00 8.93
C TYR A 239 -14.94 -3.51 9.26
N HIS A 240 -15.81 -2.98 10.12
CA HIS A 240 -15.81 -1.56 10.50
C HIS A 240 -14.63 -1.12 11.39
N ILE A 241 -14.00 -2.07 12.09
CA ILE A 241 -12.84 -1.80 12.97
C ILE A 241 -11.52 -1.86 12.19
N LEU A 242 -11.39 -2.80 11.27
CA LEU A 242 -10.16 -3.05 10.53
C LEU A 242 -9.92 -2.00 9.42
N PRO A 243 -8.66 -1.77 9.02
CA PRO A 243 -8.33 -0.84 7.96
C PRO A 243 -8.90 -1.34 6.63
N LYS A 244 -9.43 -0.41 5.81
CA LYS A 244 -10.15 -0.71 4.56
C LYS A 244 -9.20 -0.85 3.38
N ILE A 245 -8.19 -1.70 3.56
CA ILE A 245 -7.05 -1.87 2.64
C ILE A 245 -7.50 -2.37 1.25
N GLY A 246 -8.63 -3.09 1.19
CA GLY A 246 -9.24 -3.55 -0.07
C GLY A 246 -10.08 -2.49 -0.82
N GLU A 247 -10.59 -1.46 -0.13
CA GLU A 247 -11.45 -0.44 -0.74
C GLU A 247 -10.67 0.77 -1.24
N LEU A 248 -9.62 1.17 -0.50
CA LEU A 248 -8.77 2.31 -0.88
C LEU A 248 -8.21 2.22 -2.31
N PRO A 249 -7.84 1.04 -2.84
CA PRO A 249 -7.47 0.87 -4.26
C PRO A 249 -8.58 1.26 -5.21
N LEU A 250 -9.80 0.81 -4.93
CA LEU A 250 -10.96 1.04 -5.78
C LEU A 250 -11.30 2.53 -5.81
N GLU A 251 -11.14 3.21 -4.68
CA GLU A 251 -11.25 4.65 -4.61
C GLU A 251 -10.13 5.36 -5.36
N GLY A 252 -8.89 4.85 -5.25
CA GLY A 252 -7.76 5.30 -6.06
C GLY A 252 -8.08 5.23 -7.55
N VAL A 253 -8.60 4.09 -8.02
CA VAL A 253 -9.05 3.91 -9.41
C VAL A 253 -10.12 4.95 -9.76
N SER A 254 -11.12 5.14 -8.88
CA SER A 254 -12.18 6.12 -9.11
C SER A 254 -11.65 7.56 -9.23
N ALA A 255 -10.61 7.91 -8.46
CA ALA A 255 -9.93 9.20 -8.54
C ALA A 255 -9.19 9.37 -9.88
N ILE A 256 -8.57 8.30 -10.40
CA ILE A 256 -7.93 8.29 -11.73
C ILE A 256 -8.96 8.62 -12.83
N PHE A 257 -10.19 8.10 -12.71
CA PHE A 257 -11.28 8.40 -13.64
C PHE A 257 -11.94 9.77 -13.45
N GLY A 258 -11.29 10.68 -12.73
CA GLY A 258 -11.75 12.07 -12.61
C GLY A 258 -12.85 12.29 -11.59
N LYS A 259 -13.18 11.31 -10.74
CA LYS A 259 -14.09 11.53 -9.60
C LYS A 259 -13.43 12.32 -8.45
N GLY A 260 -12.13 12.59 -8.55
CA GLY A 260 -11.35 13.29 -7.53
C GLY A 260 -11.11 12.43 -6.28
N ILE A 261 -10.48 13.04 -5.27
CA ILE A 261 -10.28 12.41 -3.96
C ILE A 261 -11.55 12.62 -3.14
N ALA A 262 -12.35 11.57 -2.97
CA ALA A 262 -13.50 11.62 -2.09
C ALA A 262 -13.06 11.44 -0.63
N PHE A 263 -13.56 12.27 0.28
CA PHE A 263 -13.46 12.07 1.73
C PHE A 263 -14.43 10.97 2.17
N SER A 264 -14.13 9.77 1.70
CA SER A 264 -14.96 8.59 1.84
C SER A 264 -14.84 7.98 3.24
N TYR A 265 -15.80 7.12 3.57
CA TYR A 265 -15.77 6.33 4.79
C TYR A 265 -14.50 5.45 4.89
N PRO A 266 -14.06 4.72 3.84
CA PRO A 266 -12.83 3.92 3.87
C PRO A 266 -11.57 4.70 4.17
N LEU A 267 -11.47 5.93 3.67
CA LEU A 267 -10.32 6.81 3.92
C LEU A 267 -10.22 7.19 5.39
N TRP A 268 -11.29 7.74 5.97
CA TRP A 268 -11.28 8.17 7.38
C TRP A 268 -11.16 7.01 8.36
N SER A 269 -11.87 5.90 8.13
CA SER A 269 -11.77 4.74 9.03
C SER A 269 -10.36 4.17 9.06
N THR A 270 -9.68 4.13 7.90
CA THR A 270 -8.29 3.64 7.80
C THR A 270 -7.30 4.60 8.45
N LEU A 271 -7.49 5.92 8.32
CA LEU A 271 -6.68 6.93 9.02
C LEU A 271 -6.84 6.84 10.54
N ILE A 272 -8.08 6.76 11.04
CA ILE A 272 -8.37 6.64 12.46
C ILE A 272 -7.75 5.36 13.02
N PHE A 273 -7.89 4.24 12.30
CA PHE A 273 -7.26 2.97 12.67
C PHE A 273 -5.74 3.11 12.75
N GLY A 274 -5.10 3.70 11.72
CA GLY A 274 -3.65 3.91 11.72
C GLY A 274 -3.15 4.78 12.87
N ALA A 275 -3.87 5.87 13.16
CA ALA A 275 -3.55 6.75 14.29
C ALA A 275 -3.70 6.02 15.63
N ALA A 276 -4.80 5.28 15.83
CA ALA A 276 -5.03 4.48 17.03
C ALA A 276 -3.95 3.39 17.19
N ALA A 277 -3.63 2.66 16.11
CA ALA A 277 -2.59 1.64 16.10
C ALA A 277 -1.23 2.23 16.49
N LEU A 278 -0.86 3.39 15.95
CA LEU A 278 0.40 4.07 16.30
C LEU A 278 0.42 4.53 17.76
N LEU A 279 -0.68 5.09 18.27
CA LEU A 279 -0.78 5.52 19.68
C LEU A 279 -0.63 4.33 20.64
N VAL A 280 -1.32 3.22 20.36
CA VAL A 280 -1.22 1.99 21.16
C VAL A 280 0.18 1.40 21.06
N ALA A 281 0.80 1.40 19.87
CA ALA A 281 2.17 0.95 19.67
C ALA A 281 3.16 1.74 20.54
N ILE A 282 3.09 3.08 20.50
CA ILE A 282 3.96 3.96 21.27
C ILE A 282 3.74 3.75 22.77
N SER A 283 2.48 3.69 23.22
CA SER A 283 2.16 3.45 24.62
C SER A 283 2.70 2.10 25.11
N SER A 284 2.57 1.03 24.30
CA SER A 284 3.09 -0.30 24.63
C SER A 284 4.62 -0.30 24.72
N LEU A 285 5.29 0.31 23.75
CA LEU A 285 6.75 0.39 23.70
C LEU A 285 7.33 1.25 24.82
N CYS A 286 6.64 2.30 25.27
CA CYS A 286 7.12 3.14 26.37
C CYS A 286 7.09 2.42 27.73
N ARG A 287 6.19 1.45 27.92
CA ARG A 287 6.04 0.69 29.17
C ARG A 287 7.00 -0.49 29.29
N ARG A 288 7.69 -0.86 28.21
CA ARG A 288 8.63 -1.99 28.20
C ARG A 288 10.03 -1.52 28.56
N ASP A 289 10.64 -2.21 29.51
CA ASP A 289 12.06 -2.09 29.80
C ASP A 289 12.81 -3.13 28.96
N TYR A 290 13.61 -2.63 28.03
CA TYR A 290 14.45 -3.41 27.11
C TYR A 290 15.92 -3.30 27.52
#